data_AF-A0AB40E9D8-F1
#
_entry.id   AF-A0AB40E9D8-F1
#
_cell.length_a   1.000
_cell.length_b   1.000
_cell.length_c   1.000
_cell.angle_alpha   90.00
_cell.angle_beta   90.00
_cell.angle_gamma   90.00
#
_symmetry.space_group_name_H-M   'P 1'
#
loop_
_entity.id
_entity.type
_entity.pdbx_description
1 polymer ?
#
loop_
_entity_poly.entity_id
_entity_poly.type
_entity_poly.pdbx_seq_one_letter_code
_entity_poly.pdbx_strand_id
1 'polypeptide(L)'
;MWRERNSVVCGHARTMVWQVITNVNSKIREHKLVATNAIDDFCAWSPPSESRYCCNCDVAYDDGEMVAATIVRNDQGSIILIKIERRHTADPKIGEAFAVCMAAELMVEMKIERVIFQSDNIRVVEAF
;
A
#
# COMPACT_ATOMS: atom_id res chain seq x y z
N MET A 1 0.84 -0.19 16.18
CA MET A 1 -0.20 0.61 16.85
C MET A 1 -1.50 0.68 16.06
N TRP A 2 -1.50 1.14 14.81
CA TRP A 2 -2.73 1.21 13.99
C TRP A 2 -3.38 -0.17 13.76
N ARG A 3 -2.61 -1.20 13.38
CA ARG A 3 -3.09 -2.59 13.24
C ARG A 3 -3.75 -3.14 14.51
N GLU A 4 -3.11 -2.97 15.68
CA GLU A 4 -3.66 -3.44 16.96
C GLU A 4 -4.97 -2.74 17.32
N ARG A 5 -5.06 -1.43 17.04
CA ARG A 5 -6.29 -0.68 17.25
C ARG A 5 -7.41 -1.18 16.33
N ASN A 6 -7.10 -1.44 15.07
CA ASN A 6 -8.07 -1.96 14.11
C ASN A 6 -8.51 -3.38 14.42
N SER A 7 -7.59 -4.23 14.89
CA SER A 7 -7.89 -5.60 15.34
C SER A 7 -8.94 -5.62 16.46
N VAL A 8 -8.84 -4.71 17.44
CA VAL A 8 -9.85 -4.57 18.50
C VAL A 8 -11.20 -4.07 17.96
N VAL A 9 -11.19 -3.10 17.03
CA VAL A 9 -12.42 -2.55 16.43
C VAL A 9 -13.14 -3.58 15.55
N CYS A 10 -12.38 -4.43 14.87
CA CYS A 10 -12.92 -5.45 13.95
C CYS A 10 -13.22 -6.80 14.64
N GLY A 11 -13.06 -6.90 15.97
CA GLY A 11 -13.41 -8.10 16.75
C GLY A 11 -12.40 -9.24 16.66
N HIS A 12 -11.19 -8.98 16.17
CA HIS A 12 -10.13 -9.97 16.08
C HIS A 12 -9.50 -10.30 17.44
N ALA A 13 -8.88 -11.48 17.53
CA ALA A 13 -8.12 -11.88 18.70
C ALA A 13 -6.96 -10.91 18.94
N ARG A 14 -6.74 -10.55 20.22
CA ARG A 14 -5.63 -9.67 20.60
C ARG A 14 -4.29 -10.33 20.27
N THR A 15 -3.44 -9.59 19.58
CA THR A 15 -2.03 -9.95 19.39
C THR A 15 -1.33 -10.10 20.75
N MET A 16 -0.46 -11.09 20.89
CA MET A 16 0.29 -11.27 22.14
C MET A 16 1.18 -10.05 22.40
N VAL A 17 1.25 -9.59 23.66
CA VAL A 17 2.02 -8.39 24.04
C VAL A 17 3.47 -8.43 23.54
N TRP A 18 4.12 -9.59 23.57
CA TRP A 18 5.48 -9.78 23.06
C TRP A 18 5.63 -9.54 21.55
N GLN A 19 4.63 -9.93 20.76
CA GLN A 19 4.61 -9.67 19.32
C GLN A 19 4.40 -8.17 19.05
N VAL A 20 3.54 -7.51 19.84
CA VAL A 20 3.37 -6.05 19.78
C VAL A 20 4.67 -5.32 20.06
N ILE A 21 5.39 -5.70 21.13
CA ILE A 21 6.69 -5.11 21.49
C ILE A 21 7.71 -5.32 20.38
N THR A 22 7.80 -6.55 19.84
CA THR A 22 8.73 -6.87 18.74
C THR A 22 8.46 -6.02 17.50
N ASN A 23 7.19 -5.91 17.09
CA ASN A 23 6.78 -5.11 15.93
C ASN A 23 7.08 -3.62 16.14
N VAL A 24 6.76 -3.08 17.32
CA VAL A 24 7.05 -1.69 17.68
C VAL A 24 8.55 -1.43 17.63
N ASN A 25 9.37 -2.31 18.21
CA ASN A 25 10.82 -2.16 18.19
C ASN A 25 11.41 -2.24 16.78
N SER A 26 10.87 -3.11 15.91
CA SER A 26 11.25 -3.17 14.49
C SER A 26 10.98 -1.84 13.79
N LYS A 27 9.76 -1.30 13.94
CA LYS A 27 9.38 -0.02 13.33
C LYS A 27 10.17 1.16 13.90
N ILE A 28 10.46 1.17 15.20
CA ILE A 28 11.34 2.19 15.79
C ILE A 28 12.73 2.13 15.17
N ARG A 29 13.27 0.93 14.90
CA ARG A 29 14.59 0.78 14.24
C ARG A 29 14.56 1.32 12.82
N GLU A 30 13.55 0.96 12.03
CA GLU A 30 13.34 1.50 10.67
C GLU A 30 13.26 3.03 10.69
N HIS A 31 12.42 3.60 11.56
CA HIS A 31 12.28 5.05 11.68
C HIS A 31 13.55 5.74 12.18
N LYS A 32 14.32 5.12 13.08
CA LYS A 32 15.61 5.66 13.52
C LYS A 32 16.61 5.76 12.36
N LEU A 33 16.67 4.75 11.49
CA LEU A 33 17.54 4.78 10.31
C LEU A 33 17.21 5.97 9.39
N VAL A 34 15.92 6.24 9.18
CA VAL A 34 15.45 7.42 8.42
C VAL A 34 15.78 8.72 9.14
N ALA A 35 15.49 8.81 10.44
CA ALA A 35 15.63 10.05 11.23
C ALA A 35 17.09 10.47 11.46
N THR A 36 18.05 9.54 11.39
CA THR A 36 19.47 9.87 11.54
C THR A 36 20.12 10.41 10.26
N ASN A 37 19.34 10.73 9.21
CA ASN A 37 19.83 11.24 7.92
C ASN A 37 20.97 10.39 7.34
N ALA A 38 20.99 9.07 7.60
CA ALA A 38 21.77 8.14 6.79
C ALA A 38 21.17 7.98 5.38
N ILE A 39 20.07 8.69 5.11
CA ILE A 39 19.36 8.80 3.85
C ILE A 39 19.35 10.30 3.52
N ASP A 40 20.23 10.73 2.61
CA ASP A 40 20.34 12.13 2.18
C ASP A 40 19.19 12.57 1.25
N ASP A 41 18.42 11.61 0.71
CA ASP A 41 17.35 11.85 -0.27
C ASP A 41 15.96 11.65 0.37
N PHE A 42 15.53 12.62 1.17
CA PHE A 42 14.14 12.67 1.62
C PHE A 42 13.27 13.27 0.51
N CYS A 43 12.74 12.42 -0.37
CA CYS A 43 11.77 12.84 -1.38
C CYS A 43 10.41 13.06 -0.70
N ALA A 44 10.06 14.32 -0.42
CA ALA A 44 8.72 14.66 0.00
C ALA A 44 7.72 14.25 -1.09
N TRP A 45 6.61 13.62 -0.70
CA TRP A 45 5.59 13.24 -1.67
C TRP A 45 5.10 14.47 -2.42
N SER A 46 5.08 14.39 -3.75
CA SER A 46 4.51 15.38 -4.64
C SER A 46 3.42 14.73 -5.50
N PRO A 47 2.42 15.49 -5.96
CA PRO A 47 1.48 14.98 -6.95
C PRO A 47 2.22 14.58 -8.24
N PRO A 48 1.60 13.72 -9.07
CA PRO A 48 2.19 13.35 -10.36
C PRO A 48 2.26 14.57 -11.28
N SER A 49 3.18 14.56 -12.24
CA SER A 49 3.32 15.65 -13.22
C SER A 49 2.04 15.88 -14.03
N GLU A 50 1.91 17.06 -14.63
CA GLU A 50 0.73 17.47 -15.40
C GLU A 50 0.21 16.39 -16.37
N SER A 51 -1.11 16.22 -16.39
CA SER A 51 -1.81 15.21 -17.22
C SER A 51 -1.42 13.75 -16.94
N ARG A 52 -0.86 13.45 -15.76
CA ARG A 52 -0.64 12.09 -15.28
C ARG A 52 -1.53 11.79 -14.09
N TYR A 53 -1.88 10.52 -13.98
CA TYR A 53 -2.55 9.97 -12.80
C TYR A 53 -1.58 9.11 -12.01
N CYS A 54 -1.82 9.00 -10.72
CA CYS A 54 -1.08 8.12 -9.83
C CYS A 54 -2.03 7.09 -9.23
N CYS A 55 -1.65 5.83 -9.27
CA CYS A 55 -2.35 4.73 -8.61
C CYS A 55 -1.50 4.24 -7.44
N ASN A 56 -1.94 4.50 -6.20
CA ASN A 56 -1.38 3.87 -5.02
C ASN A 56 -2.06 2.53 -4.80
N CYS A 57 -1.28 1.46 -4.81
CA CYS A 57 -1.75 0.08 -4.67
C CYS A 57 -1.20 -0.53 -3.39
N ASP A 58 -2.07 -1.16 -2.62
CA ASP A 58 -1.71 -1.85 -1.38
C ASP A 58 -2.68 -3.02 -1.15
N VAL A 59 -2.27 -3.98 -0.34
CA VAL A 59 -3.10 -5.12 0.07
C VAL A 59 -3.00 -5.39 1.57
N ALA A 60 -4.15 -5.57 2.20
CA ALA A 60 -4.25 -6.02 3.58
C ALA A 60 -4.64 -7.49 3.63
N TYR A 61 -4.10 -8.23 4.58
CA TYR A 61 -4.39 -9.65 4.79
C TYR A 61 -5.03 -9.90 6.14
N ASP A 62 -5.99 -10.81 6.16
CA ASP A 62 -6.65 -11.27 7.37
C ASP A 62 -7.24 -12.67 7.19
N ASP A 63 -6.87 -13.61 8.05
CA ASP A 63 -7.41 -14.98 8.11
C ASP A 63 -7.54 -15.73 6.76
N GLY A 64 -6.51 -15.65 5.90
CA GLY A 64 -6.51 -16.29 4.57
C GLY A 64 -7.22 -15.50 3.47
N GLU A 65 -7.84 -14.38 3.82
CA GLU A 65 -8.34 -13.38 2.90
C GLU A 65 -7.31 -12.29 2.64
N MET A 66 -7.44 -11.69 1.46
CA MET A 66 -6.84 -10.41 1.16
C MET A 66 -7.89 -9.36 0.79
N VAL A 67 -7.56 -8.10 1.03
CA VAL A 67 -8.28 -6.92 0.53
C VAL A 67 -7.28 -6.04 -0.18
N ALA A 68 -7.36 -5.98 -1.51
CA ALA A 68 -6.57 -5.08 -2.33
C ALA A 68 -7.28 -3.74 -2.46
N ALA A 69 -6.52 -2.66 -2.44
CA ALA A 69 -7.01 -1.30 -2.64
C ALA A 69 -6.13 -0.56 -3.66
N THR A 70 -6.79 0.15 -4.57
CA THR A 70 -6.17 1.11 -5.48
C THR A 70 -6.78 2.49 -5.25
N ILE A 71 -5.95 3.47 -4.95
CA ILE A 71 -6.34 4.88 -4.85
C ILE A 71 -5.79 5.61 -6.07
N VAL A 72 -6.68 6.22 -6.85
CA VAL A 72 -6.31 7.00 -8.04
C VAL A 72 -6.30 8.48 -7.70
N ARG A 73 -5.20 9.16 -8.02
CA ARG A 73 -5.02 10.61 -7.86
C ARG A 73 -4.72 11.28 -9.19
N ASN A 74 -5.21 12.51 -9.38
CA ASN A 74 -4.84 13.35 -10.51
C ASN A 74 -3.54 14.13 -10.24
N ASP A 75 -3.14 14.98 -11.20
CA ASP A 75 -1.97 15.87 -11.14
C ASP A 75 -2.05 16.99 -10.09
N GLN A 76 -3.23 17.21 -9.50
CA GLN A 76 -3.41 18.06 -8.32
C GLN A 76 -3.30 17.27 -7.01
N GLY A 77 -3.02 15.96 -7.08
CA GLY A 77 -2.97 15.07 -5.92
C GLY A 77 -4.34 14.70 -5.34
N SER A 78 -5.43 15.16 -5.97
CA SER A 78 -6.80 14.90 -5.54
C SER A 78 -7.18 13.46 -5.84
N ILE A 79 -7.80 12.79 -4.85
CA ILE A 79 -8.34 11.45 -5.05
C ILE A 79 -9.58 11.55 -5.94
N ILE A 80 -9.55 10.87 -7.07
CA ILE A 80 -10.68 10.85 -8.01
C ILE A 80 -11.47 9.54 -7.93
N LEU A 81 -10.81 8.46 -7.51
CA LEU A 81 -11.40 7.14 -7.46
C LEU A 81 -10.66 6.25 -6.48
N ILE A 82 -11.41 5.35 -5.82
CA ILE A 82 -10.89 4.29 -4.98
C ILE A 82 -11.57 3.00 -5.44
N LYS A 83 -10.78 1.97 -5.75
CA LYS A 83 -11.26 0.63 -6.04
C LYS A 83 -10.75 -0.32 -4.96
N ILE A 84 -11.63 -1.17 -4.45
CA ILE A 84 -11.32 -2.14 -3.39
C ILE A 84 -11.89 -3.48 -3.82
N GLU A 85 -11.11 -4.54 -3.67
CA GLU A 85 -11.54 -5.89 -3.98
C GLU A 85 -11.04 -6.88 -2.93
N ARG A 86 -11.90 -7.84 -2.56
CA ARG A 86 -11.58 -8.92 -1.63
C ARG A 86 -11.44 -10.24 -2.38
N ARG A 87 -10.44 -11.03 -2.01
CA ARG A 87 -10.16 -12.35 -2.62
C ARG A 87 -9.65 -13.31 -1.55
N HIS A 88 -9.94 -14.59 -1.75
CA HIS A 88 -9.32 -15.69 -1.01
C HIS A 88 -7.88 -15.91 -1.51
N THR A 89 -6.88 -15.40 -0.79
CA THR A 89 -5.47 -15.76 -0.97
C THR A 89 -4.67 -15.39 0.27
N ALA A 90 -3.79 -16.29 0.68
CA ALA A 90 -2.87 -16.08 1.78
C ALA A 90 -1.46 -15.69 1.33
N ASP A 91 -1.19 -15.63 0.01
CA ASP A 91 0.14 -15.28 -0.51
C ASP A 91 0.27 -13.74 -0.65
N PRO A 92 1.18 -13.10 0.13
CA PRO A 92 1.47 -11.68 0.04
C PRO A 92 1.85 -11.22 -1.37
N LYS A 93 2.64 -12.01 -2.10
CA LYS A 93 3.13 -11.61 -3.42
C LYS A 93 2.01 -11.58 -4.45
N ILE A 94 1.10 -12.54 -4.37
CA ILE A 94 -0.04 -12.63 -5.29
C ILE A 94 -0.96 -11.44 -5.09
N GLY A 95 -1.24 -11.05 -3.83
CA GLY A 95 -2.15 -9.94 -3.59
C GLY A 95 -1.57 -8.58 -3.91
N GLU A 96 -0.28 -8.38 -3.69
CA GLU A 96 0.40 -7.14 -4.11
C GLU A 96 0.39 -6.99 -5.63
N ALA A 97 0.74 -8.06 -6.36
CA ALA A 97 0.66 -8.07 -7.82
C ALA A 97 -0.79 -7.87 -8.30
N PHE A 98 -1.75 -8.47 -7.61
CA PHE A 98 -3.17 -8.29 -7.92
C PHE A 98 -3.63 -6.84 -7.74
N ALA A 99 -3.21 -6.15 -6.68
CA ALA A 99 -3.55 -4.74 -6.46
C ALA A 99 -3.04 -3.85 -7.62
N VAL A 100 -1.86 -4.14 -8.16
CA VAL A 100 -1.31 -3.44 -9.33
C VAL A 100 -2.07 -3.78 -10.61
N CYS A 101 -2.38 -5.07 -10.85
CA CYS A 101 -3.20 -5.48 -12.00
C CYS A 101 -4.59 -4.83 -11.97
N MET A 102 -5.24 -4.83 -10.81
CA MET A 102 -6.54 -4.19 -10.60
C MET A 102 -6.49 -2.69 -10.93
N ALA A 103 -5.40 -2.01 -10.58
CA ALA A 103 -5.19 -0.61 -10.95
C ALA A 103 -5.02 -0.43 -12.46
N ALA A 104 -4.24 -1.31 -13.11
CA ALA A 104 -4.02 -1.24 -14.56
C ALA A 104 -5.33 -1.46 -15.34
N GLU A 105 -6.11 -2.47 -14.97
CA GLU A 105 -7.44 -2.73 -15.53
C GLU A 105 -8.36 -1.52 -15.39
N LEU A 106 -8.39 -0.91 -14.22
CA LEU A 106 -9.18 0.29 -13.95
C LEU A 106 -8.75 1.48 -14.84
N MET A 107 -7.45 1.68 -15.07
CA MET A 107 -6.98 2.75 -15.95
C MET A 107 -7.34 2.49 -17.42
N VAL A 108 -7.33 1.23 -17.85
CA VAL A 108 -7.82 0.84 -19.18
C VAL A 108 -9.32 1.14 -19.31
N GLU A 109 -10.13 0.78 -18.32
CA GLU A 109 -11.58 1.08 -18.29
C GLU A 109 -11.85 2.59 -18.36
N MET A 110 -11.05 3.38 -17.64
CA MET A 110 -11.14 4.84 -17.63
C MET A 110 -10.53 5.50 -18.87
N LYS A 111 -9.90 4.73 -19.77
CA LYS A 111 -9.17 5.24 -20.95
C LYS A 111 -8.07 6.24 -20.58
N ILE A 112 -7.37 5.98 -19.49
CA ILE A 112 -6.23 6.79 -19.02
C ILE A 112 -4.93 6.09 -19.42
N GLU A 113 -4.13 6.76 -20.24
CA GLU A 113 -2.86 6.19 -20.76
C GLU A 113 -1.63 6.58 -19.93
N ARG A 114 -1.66 7.76 -19.29
CA ARG A 114 -0.52 8.32 -18.58
C ARG A 114 -0.65 8.12 -17.08
N VAL A 115 -0.15 6.98 -16.60
CA VAL A 115 -0.30 6.55 -15.21
C VAL A 115 1.05 6.21 -14.57
N ILE A 116 1.17 6.51 -13.29
CA ILE A 116 2.26 6.07 -12.42
C ILE A 116 1.66 5.10 -11.40
N PHE A 117 2.06 3.83 -11.45
CA PHE A 117 1.70 2.83 -10.43
C PHE A 117 2.70 2.88 -9.29
N GLN A 118 2.21 2.89 -8.05
CA GLN A 118 3.02 2.93 -6.84
C GLN A 118 2.65 1.75 -5.95
N SER A 119 3.64 0.92 -5.64
CA SER A 119 3.58 -0.17 -4.65
C SER A 119 4.80 -0.06 -3.75
N ASP A 120 4.65 -0.41 -2.47
CA ASP A 120 5.76 -0.49 -1.52
C ASP A 120 6.51 -1.82 -1.58
N ASN A 121 6.05 -2.76 -2.42
CA ASN A 121 6.69 -4.04 -2.66
C ASN A 121 7.63 -4.00 -3.87
N ILE A 122 8.93 -3.86 -3.61
CA ILE A 122 9.96 -3.79 -4.66
C ILE A 122 9.92 -4.97 -5.64
N ARG A 123 9.58 -6.18 -5.17
CA ARG A 123 9.55 -7.36 -6.02
C ARG A 123 8.40 -7.33 -7.02
N VAL A 124 7.31 -6.66 -6.67
CA VAL A 124 6.18 -6.44 -7.59
C VAL A 124 6.56 -5.37 -8.60
N VAL A 125 7.18 -4.27 -8.15
CA VAL A 125 7.66 -3.21 -9.04
C VAL A 125 8.65 -3.75 -10.08
N GLU A 126 9.59 -4.60 -9.69
CA GLU A 126 10.59 -5.21 -10.60
C GLU A 126 10.00 -6.25 -11.56
N ALA A 127 8.79 -6.75 -11.31
CA ALA A 127 8.15 -7.77 -12.13
C ALA A 127 7.31 -7.20 -13.29
N PHE A 128 7.07 -5.89 -13.30
CA PHE A 128 6.35 -5.16 -14.35
C PHE A 128 7.30 -4.30 -15.19
#